data_AF-A0A7X4GP32-F1
#
_entry.id   AF-A0A7X4GP32-F1
#
_cell.length_a   1.000
_cell.length_b   1.000
_cell.length_c   1.000
_cell.angle_alpha   90.00
_cell.angle_beta   90.00
_cell.angle_gamma   90.00
#
_symmetry.space_group_name_H-M   'P 1'
#
loop_
_entity.id
_entity.type
_entity.pdbx_description
1 polymer ?
#
loop_
_entity_poly.entity_id
_entity_poly.type
_entity_poly.pdbx_seq_one_letter_code
_entity_poly.pdbx_strand_id
1 'polypeptide(L)'
;MRLTLKCTGGFTGPAGAQTRTVDLAQLPPEQAGQLEQLLRTSDFFALQPKLVKEAPKSWDFQYDLEVDDGQQTHCVHYHLDEAPPALQQLTEKLNDEVAPD
;
A
#
# COMPACT_ATOMS: atom_id res chain seq x y z
N MET A 1 -9.94 9.59 5.17
CA MET A 1 -8.93 8.78 4.45
C MET A 1 -7.99 8.10 5.43
N ARG A 2 -8.10 6.78 5.55
CA ARG A 2 -7.20 5.90 6.29
C ARG A 2 -6.63 4.87 5.31
N LEU A 3 -5.34 4.58 5.42
CA LEU A 3 -4.64 3.61 4.60
C LEU A 3 -4.08 2.52 5.51
N THR A 4 -4.42 1.27 5.25
CA THR A 4 -3.82 0.11 5.92
C THR A 4 -2.95 -0.60 4.91
N LEU A 5 -1.63 -0.47 5.04
CA LEU A 5 -0.65 -1.23 4.26
C LEU A 5 -0.21 -2.45 5.05
N LYS A 6 -0.39 -3.63 4.50
CA LYS A 6 0.11 -4.88 5.03
C LYS A 6 1.15 -5.44 4.09
N CYS A 7 2.40 -5.50 4.54
CA CYS A 7 3.47 -6.18 3.84
C CYS A 7 3.62 -7.58 4.42
N THR A 8 3.42 -8.59 3.58
CA THR A 8 3.55 -10.00 3.92
C THR A 8 4.58 -10.63 2.98
N GLY A 9 5.79 -10.92 3.44
CA GLY A 9 6.77 -11.66 2.64
C GLY A 9 8.21 -11.54 3.10
N GLY A 10 9.12 -12.16 2.33
CA GLY A 10 10.53 -12.30 2.65
C GLY A 10 10.87 -13.56 3.45
N PHE A 11 12.17 -13.78 3.67
CA PHE A 11 12.77 -14.96 4.34
C PHE A 11 12.11 -15.32 5.69
N THR A 12 11.43 -14.37 6.34
CA THR A 12 10.82 -14.49 7.67
C THR A 12 9.41 -15.11 7.66
N GLY A 13 8.79 -15.25 6.49
CA GLY A 13 7.43 -15.80 6.36
C GLY A 13 6.39 -15.00 7.16
N PRO A 14 5.30 -15.62 7.66
CA PRO A 14 4.24 -14.91 8.38
C PRO A 14 4.71 -14.25 9.70
N ALA A 15 5.90 -14.59 10.20
CA ALA A 15 6.50 -13.95 11.37
C ALA A 15 7.03 -12.52 11.08
N GLY A 16 7.20 -12.14 9.81
CA GLY A 16 7.59 -10.78 9.41
C GLY A 16 6.47 -9.97 8.77
N ALA A 17 5.21 -10.42 8.88
CA ALA A 17 4.08 -9.66 8.35
C ALA A 17 3.94 -8.34 9.11
N GLN A 18 4.21 -7.22 8.44
CA GLN A 18 4.05 -5.89 9.01
C GLN A 18 2.74 -5.31 8.53
N THR A 19 1.83 -5.01 9.46
CA THR A 19 0.62 -4.24 9.16
C THR A 19 0.82 -2.83 9.67
N ARG A 20 0.60 -1.85 8.80
CA ARG A 20 0.80 -0.42 9.07
C ARG A 20 -0.48 0.32 8.70
N THR A 21 -1.09 0.99 9.66
CA THR A 21 -2.27 1.81 9.43
C THR A 21 -1.90 3.28 9.59
N VAL A 22 -2.26 4.08 8.60
CA VAL A 22 -1.93 5.49 8.49
C VAL A 22 -3.21 6.27 8.19
N ASP A 23 -3.56 7.19 9.06
CA ASP A 23 -4.68 8.10 8.82
C ASP A 23 -4.15 9.38 8.17
N LEU A 24 -4.70 9.79 7.02
CA LEU A 24 -4.33 11.08 6.39
C LEU A 24 -4.60 12.27 7.31
N ALA A 25 -5.59 12.15 8.20
CA ALA A 25 -5.88 13.16 9.21
C ALA A 25 -4.80 13.27 10.30
N GLN A 26 -3.93 12.25 10.43
CA GLN A 26 -2.78 12.24 11.33
C GLN A 26 -1.49 12.66 10.61
N LEU A 27 -1.50 12.70 9.28
CA LEU A 27 -0.36 13.11 8.47
C LEU A 27 -0.30 14.63 8.29
N PRO A 28 0.91 15.18 8.02
CA PRO A 28 1.05 16.56 7.59
C PRO A 28 0.20 16.84 6.33
N PRO A 29 -0.39 18.03 6.19
CA PRO A 29 -1.24 18.37 5.04
C PRO A 29 -0.48 18.28 3.71
N GLU A 30 0.83 18.52 3.73
CA GLU A 30 1.70 18.37 2.56
C GLU A 30 1.80 16.91 2.10
N GLN A 31 1.93 15.97 3.04
CA GLN A 31 2.02 14.54 2.77
C GLN A 31 0.67 13.93 2.40
N ALA A 32 -0.39 14.33 3.12
CA ALA A 32 -1.76 13.96 2.76
C ALA A 32 -2.06 14.37 1.32
N GLY A 33 -1.72 15.60 0.92
CA GLY A 33 -1.87 16.06 -0.46
C GLY A 33 -1.06 15.26 -1.48
N GLN A 34 0.18 14.87 -1.16
CA GLN A 34 0.98 14.00 -2.03
C GLN A 34 0.37 12.60 -2.18
N LEU A 35 -0.07 11.98 -1.09
CA LEU A 35 -0.69 10.65 -1.10
C LEU A 35 -2.01 10.67 -1.86
N GLU A 36 -2.86 11.66 -1.64
CA GLU A 36 -4.10 11.85 -2.41
C GLU A 36 -3.82 12.01 -3.90
N GLN A 37 -2.80 12.81 -4.25
CA GLN A 37 -2.43 13.00 -5.65
C GLN A 37 -1.89 11.71 -6.28
N LEU A 38 -1.09 10.94 -5.55
CA LEU A 38 -0.59 9.63 -5.99
C LEU A 38 -1.72 8.61 -6.15
N LEU A 39 -2.66 8.54 -5.20
CA LEU A 39 -3.87 7.70 -5.29
C LEU A 39 -4.70 8.05 -6.53
N ARG A 40 -4.90 9.36 -6.76
CA ARG A 40 -5.70 9.87 -7.88
C ARG A 40 -5.00 9.64 -9.22
N THR A 41 -3.68 9.79 -9.28
CA THR A 41 -2.87 9.56 -10.49
C THR A 41 -2.74 8.07 -10.80
N SER A 42 -2.71 7.23 -9.76
CA SER A 42 -2.70 5.77 -9.90
C SER A 42 -4.08 5.21 -10.22
N ASP A 43 -5.13 6.04 -10.17
CA ASP A 43 -6.52 5.60 -10.22
C ASP A 43 -6.79 4.43 -9.25
N PHE A 44 -6.30 4.54 -8.00
CA PHE A 44 -6.28 3.43 -7.05
C PHE A 44 -7.63 2.77 -6.84
N PHE A 45 -8.68 3.58 -6.73
CA PHE A 45 -10.07 3.11 -6.57
C PHE A 45 -10.63 2.43 -7.83
N ALA A 46 -10.04 2.69 -9.01
CA ALA A 46 -10.40 2.03 -10.27
C ALA A 46 -9.42 0.91 -10.65
N LEU A 47 -8.31 0.74 -9.92
CA LEU A 47 -7.37 -0.36 -10.12
C LEU A 47 -8.01 -1.70 -9.76
N GLN A 48 -7.52 -2.74 -10.45
CA GLN A 48 -7.87 -4.11 -10.12
C GLN A 48 -7.40 -4.42 -8.69
N PRO A 49 -8.26 -5.01 -7.84
CA PRO A 49 -7.91 -5.34 -6.45
C PRO A 49 -6.84 -6.43 -6.32
N LYS A 50 -6.39 -7.03 -7.43
CA LYS A 50 -5.38 -8.08 -7.45
C LYS A 50 -4.41 -7.89 -8.61
N LEU A 51 -3.27 -7.25 -8.32
CA LEU A 51 -2.14 -7.03 -9.24
C LEU A 51 -0.98 -7.93 -8.80
N VAL A 52 -1.22 -9.24 -8.80
CA VAL A 52 -0.23 -10.24 -8.39
C VAL A 52 0.21 -11.04 -9.61
N LYS A 53 1.47 -11.46 -9.63
CA LYS A 53 2.01 -12.32 -10.68
C LYS A 53 1.21 -13.63 -10.72
N GLU A 54 1.05 -14.21 -11.92
CA GLU A 54 0.33 -15.49 -12.10
C GLU A 54 0.96 -16.66 -11.32
N ALA A 55 2.27 -16.57 -11.03
CA ALA A 55 3.02 -17.54 -10.24
C ALA A 55 3.87 -16.83 -9.17
N PRO A 56 3.28 -16.42 -8.04
CA PRO A 56 4.04 -15.82 -6.94
C PRO A 56 4.95 -16.89 -6.34
N LYS A 57 6.26 -16.61 -6.22
CA LYS A 57 7.18 -17.54 -5.54
C LYS A 57 7.02 -17.40 -4.04
N SER A 58 7.40 -18.45 -3.29
CA SER A 58 7.30 -18.47 -1.82
C SER A 58 8.15 -17.41 -1.09
N TRP A 59 8.94 -16.62 -1.82
CA TRP A 59 9.73 -15.50 -1.30
C TRP A 59 9.16 -14.14 -1.69
N ASP A 60 8.22 -14.08 -2.63
CA ASP A 60 7.68 -12.81 -3.09
C ASP A 60 7.06 -12.00 -1.94
N PHE A 61 7.33 -10.70 -1.93
CA PHE A 61 6.68 -9.78 -1.02
C PHE A 61 5.32 -9.40 -1.59
N GLN A 62 4.28 -9.69 -0.81
CA GLN A 62 2.93 -9.25 -1.07
C GLN A 62 2.62 -8.00 -0.27
N TYR A 63 1.99 -7.03 -0.92
CA TYR A 63 1.52 -5.80 -0.31
C TYR A 63 0.01 -5.75 -0.47
N ASP A 64 -0.68 -5.69 0.65
CA ASP A 64 -2.12 -5.48 0.71
C ASP A 64 -2.34 -4.04 1.18
N LEU A 65 -2.76 -3.16 0.27
CA LEU A 65 -3.11 -1.78 0.61
C LEU A 65 -4.62 -1.64 0.63
N GLU A 66 -5.14 -1.33 1.80
CA GLU A 66 -6.52 -0.94 2.00
C GLU A 66 -6.59 0.58 2.14
N VAL A 67 -7.47 1.23 1.40
CA VAL A 67 -7.72 2.67 1.47
C VAL A 67 -9.20 2.87 1.80
N ASP A 68 -9.45 3.41 2.98
CA ASP A 68 -10.75 3.82 3.47
C ASP A 68 -10.91 5.33 3.32
N ASP A 69 -11.75 5.76 2.38
CA ASP A 69 -12.07 7.16 2.18
C ASP A 69 -13.18 7.66 3.13
N GLY A 70 -13.80 6.77 3.91
CA GLY A 70 -14.98 7.03 4.73
C GLY A 70 -16.30 6.90 3.97
N GLN A 71 -16.29 7.00 2.63
CA GLN A 71 -17.43 6.63 1.77
C GLN A 71 -17.29 5.24 1.12
N GLN A 72 -16.05 4.83 0.84
CA GLN A 72 -15.73 3.57 0.20
C GLN A 72 -14.38 3.05 0.74
N THR A 73 -14.31 1.74 0.93
CA THR A 73 -13.09 1.04 1.31
C THR A 73 -12.64 0.21 0.11
N HIS A 74 -11.43 0.45 -0.37
CA HIS A 74 -10.84 -0.29 -1.48
C HIS A 74 -9.58 -1.01 -1.04
N CYS A 75 -9.52 -2.32 -1.29
CA CYS A 75 -8.36 -3.13 -0.95
C CYS A 75 -7.72 -3.67 -2.22
N VAL A 76 -6.43 -3.40 -2.39
CA VAL A 76 -5.63 -3.84 -3.52
C VAL A 76 -4.48 -4.68 -3.01
N HIS A 77 -4.43 -5.93 -3.47
CA HIS A 77 -3.33 -6.85 -3.26
C HIS A 77 -2.40 -6.81 -4.45
N TYR A 78 -1.15 -6.44 -4.26
CA TYR A 78 -0.18 -6.29 -5.33
C TYR A 78 1.23 -6.70 -4.91
N HIS A 79 2.05 -6.98 -5.91
CA HIS A 79 3.49 -7.08 -5.73
C HIS A 79 4.10 -5.75 -6.18
N LEU A 80 5.11 -5.23 -5.48
CA LEU A 80 5.82 -4.01 -5.92
C LEU A 80 6.31 -4.10 -7.38
N ASP A 81 6.66 -5.31 -7.82
CA ASP A 81 7.12 -5.63 -9.17
C ASP A 81 6.02 -5.46 -10.25
N GLU A 82 4.75 -5.67 -9.90
CA GLU A 82 3.58 -5.57 -10.80
C GLU A 82 2.79 -4.26 -10.62
N ALA A 83 3.04 -3.55 -9.53
CA ALA A 83 2.38 -2.31 -9.20
C ALA A 83 2.76 -1.19 -10.18
N PRO A 84 1.84 -0.28 -10.54
CA PRO A 84 2.20 0.91 -11.29
C PRO A 84 3.15 1.79 -10.46
N PRO A 85 4.03 2.59 -11.11
CA PRO A 85 5.07 3.35 -10.42
C PRO A 85 4.50 4.32 -9.38
N ALA A 86 3.30 4.87 -9.60
CA ALA A 86 2.65 5.75 -8.64
C ALA A 86 2.16 5.00 -7.38
N LEU A 87 1.77 3.72 -7.50
CA LEU A 87 1.45 2.87 -6.35
C LEU A 87 2.71 2.44 -5.60
N GLN A 88 3.79 2.14 -6.31
CA GLN A 88 5.09 1.86 -5.70
C GLN A 88 5.54 3.05 -4.86
N GLN A 89 5.52 4.26 -5.42
CA GLN A 89 5.86 5.49 -4.70
C GLN A 89 4.97 5.73 -3.47
N LEU A 90 3.67 5.46 -3.58
CA LEU A 90 2.74 5.57 -2.44
C LEU A 90 3.11 4.57 -1.33
N THR A 91 3.43 3.33 -1.70
CA THR A 91 3.82 2.26 -0.77
C THR A 91 5.15 2.56 -0.10
N GLU A 92 6.11 3.07 -0.86
CA GLU A 92 7.42 3.50 -0.35
C GLU A 92 7.27 4.68 0.60
N LYS A 93 6.47 5.69 0.25
CA LYS A 93 6.13 6.82 1.13
C LYS A 93 5.53 6.34 2.46
N LEU A 94 4.56 5.43 2.40
CA LEU A 94 3.97 4.83 3.61
C LEU A 94 4.97 4.00 4.43
N ASN A 95 5.99 3.41 3.79
CA ASN A 95 7.03 2.63 4.47
C ASN A 95 8.15 3.49 5.07
N ASP A 96 8.61 4.52 4.36
CA ASP A 96 9.71 5.40 4.77
C ASP A 96 9.30 6.33 5.91
N GLU A 97 8.08 6.87 5.83
CA GLU A 97 7.59 7.89 6.76
C GLU A 97 7.14 7.32 8.11
N VAL A 98 6.85 6.02 8.14
CA VAL A 98 6.64 5.25 9.37
C VAL A 98 7.95 4.54 9.70
N ALA A 99 8.79 5.18 10.51
CA ALA A 99 9.99 4.53 11.03
C ALA A 99 9.61 3.17 11.65
N PRO A 100 10.34 2.07 11.34
CA PRO A 100 10.18 0.85 12.10
C PRO A 100 10.54 1.16 13.56
N ASP A 101 9.63 0.87 14.49
CA ASP A 101 9.91 0.88 15.94
C ASP A 101 10.96 -0.19 16.27
#